data_AF-A0A934A158-F1
#
_entry.id   AF-A0A934A158-F1
#
_cell.length_a   1.000
_cell.length_b   1.000
_cell.length_c   1.000
_cell.angle_alpha   90.00
_cell.angle_beta   90.00
_cell.angle_gamma   90.00
#
_symmetry.space_group_name_H-M   'P 1'
#
loop_
_entity.id
_entity.type
_entity.pdbx_description
1 polymer ?
#
loop_
_entity_poly.entity_id
_entity_poly.type
_entity_poly.pdbx_seq_one_letter_code
_entity_poly.pdbx_strand_id
1 'polypeptide(L)'
;MKNIFIENDISSFADFHDTEWFAGLFDAVDGSGLEAPTDELASHWWGASRSFVLPWLYVNGIYDSIDNTVSIIEKSRQDLWNEFLEVNSFKVSLWKIAEGSFCAIYYAYENFLVRILSEITGKHLRVTDRDFNKELIRTYGQVLANRFWTTNFISVSREIRNCITHNGGKVTKRLLNMKPLPMIENGDVLISASIIRLGFCMRVFARVPLGMGWIRSHKSCVA
;
A
#
# COMPACT_ATOMS: atom_id res chain seq x y z
N MET A 1 2.47 24.08 14.16
CA MET A 1 2.62 23.30 12.92
C MET A 1 2.56 21.83 13.32
N LYS A 2 1.83 20.96 12.60
CA LYS A 2 1.86 19.51 12.92
C LYS A 2 3.31 19.04 12.73
N ASN A 3 3.90 18.26 13.64
CA ASN A 3 5.09 17.54 13.23
C ASN A 3 4.60 16.45 12.29
N ILE A 4 5.12 16.46 11.07
CA ILE A 4 4.81 15.45 10.09
C ILE A 4 6.02 14.56 10.09
N PHE A 5 5.85 13.31 10.53
CA PHE A 5 6.92 12.34 10.40
C PHE A 5 7.11 12.03 8.92
N ILE A 6 8.32 12.28 8.44
CA ILE A 6 8.75 12.00 7.08
C ILE A 6 10.12 11.36 7.21
N GLU A 7 10.30 10.22 6.56
CA GLU A 7 11.61 9.59 6.51
C GLU A 7 12.64 10.52 5.86
N ASN A 8 13.78 10.68 6.53
CA ASN A 8 14.84 11.59 6.07
C ASN A 8 15.57 11.05 4.84
N ASP A 9 15.58 9.74 4.62
CA ASP A 9 16.25 9.12 3.48
C ASP A 9 15.35 9.18 2.23
N ILE A 10 15.86 9.78 1.15
CA ILE A 10 15.22 9.82 -0.17
C ILE A 10 14.82 8.43 -0.66
N SER A 11 15.61 7.40 -0.31
CA SER A 11 15.38 6.02 -0.70
C SER A 11 14.07 5.44 -0.14
N SER A 12 13.49 6.08 0.88
CA SER A 12 12.19 5.69 1.46
C SER A 12 11.05 5.82 0.47
N PHE A 13 11.15 6.76 -0.49
CA PHE A 13 10.20 6.95 -1.57
C PHE A 13 10.64 6.29 -2.88
N ALA A 14 11.74 5.53 -2.89
CA ALA A 14 12.19 4.81 -4.08
C ALA A 14 11.19 3.72 -4.50
N ASP A 15 11.36 3.27 -5.74
CA ASP A 15 10.57 2.20 -6.35
C ASP A 15 10.57 0.92 -5.46
N PHE A 16 9.37 0.34 -5.28
CA PHE A 16 9.13 -0.87 -4.48
C PHE A 16 8.21 -1.87 -5.22
N HIS A 17 8.17 -1.82 -6.55
CA HIS A 17 7.45 -2.81 -7.35
C HIS A 17 8.12 -4.19 -7.22
N ASP A 18 7.31 -5.25 -7.19
CA ASP A 18 7.78 -6.65 -7.21
C ASP A 18 7.25 -7.29 -8.48
N THR A 19 8.05 -7.17 -9.53
CA THR A 19 7.74 -7.71 -10.85
C THR A 19 7.59 -9.23 -10.80
N GLU A 20 8.38 -9.92 -9.96
CA GLU A 20 8.31 -11.38 -9.81
C GLU A 20 6.97 -11.81 -9.19
N TRP A 21 6.49 -11.08 -8.18
CA TRP A 21 5.18 -11.36 -7.60
C TRP A 21 4.03 -11.13 -8.59
N PHE A 22 4.06 -10.03 -9.35
CA PHE A 22 3.03 -9.79 -10.36
C PHE A 22 3.07 -10.84 -11.47
N ALA A 23 4.26 -11.20 -11.97
CA ALA A 23 4.40 -12.26 -12.97
C ALA A 23 3.79 -13.57 -12.45
N GLY A 24 4.17 -14.01 -11.24
CA GLY A 24 3.58 -15.20 -10.64
C GLY A 24 2.07 -15.09 -10.40
N LEU A 25 1.56 -13.89 -10.10
CA LEU A 25 0.12 -13.66 -9.96
C LEU A 25 -0.62 -13.82 -11.30
N PHE A 26 -0.08 -13.28 -12.39
CA PHE A 26 -0.66 -13.40 -13.72
C PHE A 26 -0.60 -14.84 -14.24
N ASP A 27 0.54 -15.52 -14.06
CA ASP A 27 0.69 -16.94 -14.40
C ASP A 27 -0.33 -17.82 -13.64
N ALA A 28 -0.74 -17.41 -12.43
CA ALA A 28 -1.72 -18.13 -11.62
C ALA A 28 -3.14 -18.12 -12.18
N VAL A 29 -3.48 -17.03 -12.87
CA VAL A 29 -4.84 -16.76 -13.32
C VAL A 29 -4.98 -16.91 -14.82
N ASP A 30 -3.89 -17.19 -15.53
CA ASP A 30 -3.89 -17.39 -16.99
C ASP A 30 -4.88 -18.48 -17.42
N GLY A 31 -5.74 -18.13 -18.36
CA GLY A 31 -6.85 -18.95 -18.85
C GLY A 31 -8.02 -19.10 -17.87
N SER A 32 -8.04 -18.40 -16.74
CA SER A 32 -9.10 -18.50 -15.72
C SER A 32 -10.07 -17.32 -15.77
N GLY A 33 -11.24 -17.46 -15.14
CA GLY A 33 -12.18 -16.35 -14.94
C GLY A 33 -11.66 -15.24 -14.00
N LEU A 34 -10.44 -15.36 -13.47
CA LEU A 34 -9.85 -14.42 -12.50
C LEU A 34 -8.85 -13.43 -13.12
N GLU A 35 -8.65 -13.48 -14.45
CA GLU A 35 -7.78 -12.53 -15.16
C GLU A 35 -8.24 -11.08 -14.96
N ALA A 36 -9.51 -10.78 -15.24
CA ALA A 36 -10.02 -9.41 -15.15
C ALA A 36 -9.95 -8.80 -13.71
N PRO A 37 -10.29 -9.54 -12.63
CA PRO A 37 -9.97 -9.12 -11.25
C PRO A 37 -8.49 -8.83 -11.01
N THR A 38 -7.61 -9.63 -11.60
CA THR A 38 -6.16 -9.53 -11.43
C THR A 38 -5.58 -8.34 -12.19
N ASP A 39 -6.04 -8.09 -13.42
CA ASP A 39 -5.69 -6.91 -14.21
C ASP A 39 -6.05 -5.61 -13.49
N GLU A 40 -7.26 -5.54 -12.92
CA GLU A 40 -7.69 -4.36 -12.17
C GLU A 40 -6.87 -4.16 -10.89
N LEU A 41 -6.55 -5.24 -10.17
CA LEU A 41 -5.63 -5.15 -9.03
C LEU A 41 -4.29 -4.58 -9.48
N ALA A 42 -3.70 -5.13 -10.55
CA ALA A 42 -2.41 -4.70 -11.06
C ALA A 42 -2.42 -3.23 -11.48
N SER A 43 -3.44 -2.80 -12.23
CA SER A 43 -3.58 -1.41 -12.68
C SER A 43 -3.69 -0.43 -11.50
N HIS A 44 -4.57 -0.69 -10.53
CA HIS A 44 -4.73 0.18 -9.37
C HIS A 44 -3.50 0.19 -8.47
N TRP A 45 -2.92 -0.99 -8.22
CA TRP A 45 -1.73 -1.10 -7.39
C TRP A 45 -0.54 -0.40 -8.03
N TRP A 46 -0.33 -0.60 -9.34
CA TRP A 46 0.73 0.05 -10.10
C TRP A 46 0.57 1.57 -10.10
N GLY A 47 -0.64 2.08 -10.35
CA GLY A 47 -0.93 3.51 -10.30
C GLY A 47 -0.63 4.13 -8.93
N ALA A 48 -1.03 3.45 -7.85
CA ALA A 48 -0.78 3.89 -6.49
C ALA A 48 0.71 3.87 -6.14
N SER A 49 1.42 2.78 -6.46
CA SER A 49 2.86 2.65 -6.24
C SER A 49 3.66 3.67 -7.06
N ARG A 50 3.27 3.97 -8.30
CA ARG A 50 3.92 5.01 -9.12
C ARG A 50 3.70 6.40 -8.56
N SER A 51 2.48 6.69 -8.09
CA SER A 51 2.16 7.97 -7.44
C SER A 51 3.03 8.18 -6.20
N PHE A 52 3.25 7.13 -5.41
CA PHE A 52 4.14 7.17 -4.24
C PHE A 52 5.59 7.50 -4.59
N VAL A 53 6.09 7.01 -5.73
CA VAL A 53 7.49 7.15 -6.16
C VAL A 53 7.77 8.49 -6.85
N LEU A 54 6.73 9.28 -7.17
CA LEU A 54 6.89 10.58 -7.85
C LEU A 54 7.85 11.55 -7.14
N PRO A 55 7.87 11.70 -5.80
CA PRO A 55 8.83 12.59 -5.15
C PRO A 55 10.29 12.15 -5.36
N TRP A 56 10.53 10.84 -5.34
CA TRP A 56 11.86 10.28 -5.61
C TRP A 56 12.27 10.55 -7.07
N LEU A 57 11.38 10.31 -8.04
CA LEU A 57 11.63 10.61 -9.45
C LEU A 57 11.87 12.10 -9.69
N TYR A 58 11.10 12.96 -9.04
CA TYR A 58 11.21 14.41 -9.15
C TYR A 58 12.59 14.91 -8.70
N VAL A 59 13.03 14.50 -7.51
CA VAL A 59 14.34 14.92 -6.97
C VAL A 59 15.48 14.37 -7.81
N ASN A 60 15.40 13.11 -8.27
CA ASN A 60 16.39 12.56 -9.18
C ASN A 60 16.43 13.28 -10.53
N GLY A 61 15.28 13.58 -11.13
CA GLY A 61 15.22 14.27 -12.41
C GLY A 61 15.80 15.70 -12.35
N ILE A 62 15.57 16.41 -11.24
CA ILE A 62 16.20 17.72 -11.01
C ILE A 62 17.71 17.56 -10.86
N TYR A 63 18.14 16.61 -10.03
CA TYR A 63 19.56 16.34 -9.82
C TYR A 63 20.28 16.06 -11.15
N ASP A 64 19.75 15.14 -11.94
CA ASP A 64 20.32 14.74 -13.23
C ASP A 64 20.32 15.93 -14.20
N SER A 65 19.31 16.80 -14.18
CA SER A 65 19.28 18.00 -15.02
C SER A 65 20.36 19.01 -14.64
N ILE A 66 20.65 19.18 -13.35
CA ILE A 66 21.72 20.07 -12.88
C ILE A 66 23.08 19.47 -13.26
N ASP A 67 23.25 18.14 -13.10
CA ASP A 67 24.54 17.46 -13.27
C ASP A 67 25.02 17.53 -14.71
N ASN A 68 24.07 17.36 -15.63
CA ASN A 68 24.31 17.50 -17.06
C ASN A 68 24.61 18.95 -17.50
N THR A 69 24.30 19.96 -16.67
CA THR A 69 24.48 21.37 -17.01
C THR A 69 25.72 21.99 -16.35
N VAL A 70 26.10 21.52 -15.16
CA VAL A 70 27.19 22.08 -14.35
C VAL A 70 28.18 20.95 -14.02
N SER A 71 29.35 20.94 -14.66
CA SER A 71 30.37 19.87 -14.51
C SER A 71 30.99 19.73 -13.10
N ILE A 72 30.48 20.44 -12.10
CA ILE A 72 30.93 20.35 -10.71
C ILE A 72 29.68 20.42 -9.83
N ILE A 73 28.97 19.30 -9.67
CA ILE A 73 28.03 19.16 -8.57
C ILE A 73 28.81 18.67 -7.34
N GLU A 74 28.94 19.53 -6.33
CA GLU A 74 29.43 19.13 -5.01
C GLU A 74 28.34 18.47 -4.13
N LYS A 75 27.07 18.60 -4.52
CA LYS A 75 25.92 18.10 -3.75
C LYS A 75 25.54 16.66 -4.14
N SER A 76 25.14 15.85 -3.17
CA SER A 76 24.51 14.56 -3.42
C SER A 76 23.00 14.70 -3.68
N ARG A 77 22.35 13.64 -4.20
CA ARG A 77 20.87 13.56 -4.28
C ARG A 77 20.22 13.71 -2.91
N GLN A 78 20.87 13.20 -1.86
CA GLN A 78 20.40 13.31 -0.49
C GLN A 78 20.47 14.76 0.02
N ASP A 79 21.48 15.53 -0.37
CA ASP A 79 21.58 16.96 -0.01
C ASP A 79 20.45 17.75 -0.64
N LEU A 80 20.15 17.49 -1.93
CA LEU A 80 19.01 18.10 -2.60
C LEU A 80 17.67 17.71 -1.93
N TRP A 81 17.52 16.44 -1.54
CA TRP A 81 16.35 16.00 -0.76
C TRP A 81 16.23 16.74 0.57
N ASN A 82 17.32 16.89 1.32
CA ASN A 82 17.35 17.62 2.58
C ASN A 82 16.94 19.09 2.38
N GLU A 83 17.40 19.74 1.30
CA GLU A 83 16.97 21.10 0.94
C GLU A 83 15.46 21.18 0.67
N PHE A 84 14.89 20.20 -0.05
CA PHE A 84 13.45 20.14 -0.25
C PHE A 84 12.68 19.87 1.04
N LEU A 85 13.24 19.08 1.97
CA LEU A 85 12.63 18.87 3.28
C LEU A 85 12.55 20.15 4.10
N GLU A 86 13.39 21.17 3.90
CA GLU A 86 13.23 22.47 4.56
C GLU A 86 11.97 23.21 4.10
N VAL A 87 11.38 22.82 2.97
CA VAL A 87 10.15 23.41 2.44
C VAL A 87 8.91 22.70 3.02
N ASN A 88 8.13 23.41 3.85
CA ASN A 88 6.93 22.85 4.49
C ASN A 88 5.88 22.31 3.51
N SER A 89 5.69 22.94 2.34
CA SER A 89 4.75 22.46 1.32
C SER A 89 5.20 21.12 0.71
N PHE A 90 6.52 20.91 0.57
CA PHE A 90 7.07 19.62 0.14
C PHE A 90 6.81 18.56 1.20
N LYS A 91 7.10 18.85 2.47
CA LYS A 91 6.79 17.95 3.60
C LYS A 91 5.32 17.52 3.63
N VAL A 92 4.40 18.48 3.52
CA VAL A 92 2.95 18.21 3.46
C VAL A 92 2.60 17.35 2.25
N SER A 93 3.22 17.61 1.10
CA SER A 93 2.99 16.84 -0.13
C SER A 93 3.43 15.39 0.02
N LEU A 94 4.61 15.14 0.61
CA LEU A 94 5.11 13.78 0.89
C LEU A 94 4.15 13.00 1.77
N TRP A 95 3.67 13.62 2.85
CA TRP A 95 2.69 12.99 3.73
C TRP A 95 1.37 12.67 3.02
N LYS A 96 0.84 13.60 2.23
CA LYS A 96 -0.41 13.37 1.50
C LYS A 96 -0.28 12.33 0.40
N ILE A 97 0.89 12.25 -0.25
CA ILE A 97 1.21 11.18 -1.20
C ILE A 97 1.24 9.82 -0.49
N ALA A 98 1.88 9.73 0.69
CA ALA A 98 1.88 8.49 1.47
C ALA A 98 0.45 8.09 1.87
N GLU A 99 -0.33 8.98 2.48
CA GLU A 99 -1.73 8.71 2.84
C GLU A 99 -2.58 8.26 1.64
N GLY A 100 -2.51 8.98 0.52
CA GLY A 100 -3.24 8.65 -0.69
C GLY A 100 -2.84 7.29 -1.25
N SER A 101 -1.54 7.00 -1.29
CA SER A 101 -1.01 5.71 -1.76
C SER A 101 -1.44 4.55 -0.86
N PHE A 102 -1.44 4.75 0.47
CA PHE A 102 -1.93 3.75 1.42
C PHE A 102 -3.39 3.39 1.14
N CYS A 103 -4.25 4.40 1.05
CA CYS A 103 -5.67 4.22 0.81
C CYS A 103 -5.93 3.55 -0.54
N ALA A 104 -5.23 3.96 -1.59
CA ALA A 104 -5.37 3.38 -2.92
C ALA A 104 -4.92 1.92 -2.96
N ILE A 105 -3.78 1.58 -2.34
CA ILE A 105 -3.29 0.19 -2.25
C ILE A 105 -4.28 -0.68 -1.45
N TYR A 106 -4.76 -0.21 -0.31
CA TYR A 106 -5.75 -0.95 0.48
C TYR A 106 -7.05 -1.15 -0.30
N TYR A 107 -7.51 -0.12 -1.00
CA TYR A 107 -8.72 -0.20 -1.82
C TYR A 107 -8.56 -1.19 -2.98
N ALA A 108 -7.41 -1.22 -3.65
CA ALA A 108 -7.09 -2.20 -4.69
C ALA A 108 -7.17 -3.63 -4.14
N TYR A 109 -6.59 -3.88 -2.96
CA TYR A 109 -6.68 -5.17 -2.28
C TYR A 109 -8.13 -5.56 -1.91
N GLU A 110 -8.88 -4.63 -1.32
CA GLU A 110 -10.27 -4.83 -0.93
C GLU A 110 -11.15 -5.20 -2.14
N ASN A 111 -11.04 -4.43 -3.22
CA ASN A 111 -11.76 -4.69 -4.46
C ASN A 111 -11.37 -6.02 -5.08
N PHE A 112 -10.08 -6.35 -5.12
CA PHE A 112 -9.61 -7.64 -5.64
C PHE A 112 -10.25 -8.82 -4.91
N LEU A 113 -10.26 -8.80 -3.57
CA LEU A 113 -10.85 -9.87 -2.77
C LEU A 113 -12.35 -10.00 -3.00
N VAL A 114 -13.06 -8.87 -3.09
CA VAL A 114 -14.50 -8.85 -3.39
C VAL A 114 -14.79 -9.38 -4.78
N ARG A 115 -14.03 -8.96 -5.78
CA ARG A 115 -14.23 -9.37 -7.17
C ARG A 115 -13.94 -10.85 -7.36
N ILE A 116 -12.80 -11.36 -6.87
CA ILE A 116 -12.51 -12.79 -6.91
C ILE A 116 -13.62 -13.61 -6.26
N LEU A 117 -14.06 -13.21 -5.06
CA LEU A 117 -15.11 -13.94 -4.36
C LEU A 117 -16.44 -13.88 -5.13
N SER A 118 -16.74 -12.75 -5.78
CA SER A 118 -17.93 -12.59 -6.61
C SER A 118 -17.89 -13.50 -7.85
N GLU A 119 -16.75 -13.56 -8.55
CA GLU A 119 -16.56 -14.45 -9.70
C GLU A 119 -16.70 -15.93 -9.31
N ILE A 120 -16.05 -16.36 -8.21
CA ILE A 120 -16.10 -17.77 -7.77
C ILE A 120 -17.51 -18.17 -7.31
N THR A 121 -18.23 -17.27 -6.64
CA THR A 121 -19.55 -17.59 -6.08
C THR A 121 -20.70 -17.32 -7.04
N GLY A 122 -20.46 -16.60 -8.14
CA GLY A 122 -21.50 -16.09 -9.04
C GLY A 122 -22.44 -15.06 -8.39
N LYS A 123 -22.02 -14.46 -7.26
CA LYS A 123 -22.83 -13.49 -6.50
C LYS A 123 -22.18 -12.12 -6.56
N HIS A 124 -22.99 -11.08 -6.73
CA HIS A 124 -22.50 -9.71 -6.57
C HIS A 124 -22.34 -9.38 -5.08
N LEU A 125 -21.11 -9.33 -4.57
CA LEU A 125 -20.81 -9.10 -3.15
C LEU A 125 -20.21 -7.71 -2.89
N ARG A 126 -20.37 -7.22 -1.66
CA ARG A 126 -19.68 -6.06 -1.09
C ARG A 126 -19.15 -6.38 0.30
N VAL A 127 -18.07 -5.73 0.72
CA VAL A 127 -17.50 -5.91 2.07
C VAL A 127 -18.46 -5.58 3.22
N THR A 128 -19.45 -4.73 2.95
CA THR A 128 -20.49 -4.34 3.90
C THR A 128 -21.62 -5.35 4.00
N ASP A 129 -21.69 -6.31 3.07
CA ASP A 129 -22.77 -7.29 3.03
C ASP A 129 -22.59 -8.29 4.18
N ARG A 130 -23.70 -8.61 4.85
CA ARG A 130 -23.70 -9.56 5.98
C ARG A 130 -23.16 -10.94 5.59
N ASP A 131 -23.30 -11.29 4.32
CA ASP A 131 -22.89 -12.60 3.81
C ASP A 131 -21.46 -12.62 3.27
N PHE A 132 -20.77 -11.47 3.11
CA PHE A 132 -19.38 -11.44 2.59
C PHE A 132 -18.44 -12.37 3.36
N ASN A 133 -18.40 -12.24 4.69
CA ASN A 133 -17.55 -13.08 5.53
C ASN A 133 -17.97 -14.56 5.47
N LYS A 134 -19.28 -14.84 5.38
CA LYS A 134 -19.77 -16.22 5.29
C LYS A 134 -19.34 -16.85 3.98
N GLU A 135 -19.48 -16.13 2.87
CA GLU A 135 -19.06 -16.58 1.55
C GLU A 135 -17.54 -16.75 1.49
N LEU A 136 -16.77 -15.83 2.08
CA LEU A 136 -15.31 -15.94 2.13
C LEU A 136 -14.88 -17.21 2.88
N ILE A 137 -15.50 -17.50 4.04
CA ILE A 137 -15.24 -18.72 4.83
C ILE A 137 -15.71 -19.96 4.09
N ARG A 138 -16.86 -19.91 3.40
CA ARG A 138 -17.41 -21.03 2.62
C ARG A 138 -16.49 -21.40 1.46
N THR A 139 -15.94 -20.41 0.77
CA THR A 139 -15.10 -20.60 -0.43
C THR A 139 -13.68 -21.04 -0.07
N TYR A 140 -13.05 -20.41 0.93
CA TYR A 140 -11.63 -20.64 1.22
C TYR A 140 -11.35 -21.38 2.53
N GLY A 141 -12.38 -21.65 3.32
CA GLY A 141 -12.25 -22.16 4.68
C GLY A 141 -11.82 -21.07 5.69
N GLN A 142 -12.06 -21.34 6.96
CA GLN A 142 -11.84 -20.38 8.05
C GLN A 142 -10.39 -19.89 8.13
N VAL A 143 -9.41 -20.78 7.93
CA VAL A 143 -7.98 -20.46 8.09
C VAL A 143 -7.54 -19.41 7.06
N LEU A 144 -7.92 -19.60 5.80
CA LEU A 144 -7.56 -18.69 4.72
C LEU A 144 -8.39 -17.40 4.77
N ALA A 145 -9.69 -17.51 5.03
CA ALA A 145 -10.54 -16.33 5.22
C ALA A 145 -10.01 -15.42 6.33
N ASN A 146 -9.55 -16.01 7.44
CA ASN A 146 -8.94 -15.24 8.53
C ASN A 146 -7.66 -14.55 8.10
N ARG A 147 -6.82 -15.23 7.31
CA ARG A 147 -5.58 -14.65 6.75
C ARG A 147 -5.89 -13.48 5.83
N PHE A 148 -6.86 -13.60 4.93
CA PHE A 148 -7.19 -12.57 3.95
C PHE A 148 -7.86 -11.35 4.58
N TRP A 149 -8.78 -11.55 5.51
CA TRP A 149 -9.72 -10.48 5.84
C TRP A 149 -9.73 -10.05 7.30
N THR A 150 -9.38 -10.96 8.21
CA THR A 150 -9.52 -10.73 9.65
C THR A 150 -8.20 -10.70 10.41
N THR A 151 -7.06 -10.71 9.72
CA THR A 151 -5.79 -10.48 10.41
C THR A 151 -5.80 -9.09 11.06
N ASN A 152 -5.09 -8.97 12.17
CA ASN A 152 -4.97 -7.71 12.89
C ASN A 152 -4.44 -6.61 11.97
N PHE A 153 -3.46 -6.92 11.12
CA PHE A 153 -2.92 -6.00 10.14
C PHE A 153 -3.98 -5.49 9.15
N ILE A 154 -4.72 -6.37 8.48
CA ILE A 154 -5.77 -5.97 7.52
C ILE A 154 -6.89 -5.19 8.20
N SER A 155 -7.25 -5.57 9.42
CA SER A 155 -8.28 -4.88 10.20
C SER A 155 -7.85 -3.48 10.59
N VAL A 156 -6.60 -3.32 11.07
CA VAL A 156 -6.00 -2.01 11.37
C VAL A 156 -5.92 -1.16 10.12
N SER A 157 -5.44 -1.72 9.00
CA SER A 157 -5.33 -0.99 7.73
C SER A 157 -6.69 -0.51 7.22
N ARG A 158 -7.75 -1.31 7.39
CA ARG A 158 -9.13 -0.89 7.11
C ARG A 158 -9.53 0.33 7.92
N GLU A 159 -9.28 0.28 9.23
CA GLU A 159 -9.67 1.35 10.14
C GLU A 159 -8.83 2.62 9.90
N ILE A 160 -7.54 2.50 9.59
CA ILE A 160 -6.68 3.60 9.14
C ILE A 160 -7.28 4.25 7.90
N ARG A 161 -7.60 3.46 6.87
CA ARG A 161 -8.22 3.94 5.63
C ARG A 161 -9.54 4.65 5.94
N ASN A 162 -10.36 4.13 6.85
CA ASN A 162 -11.59 4.79 7.27
C ASN A 162 -11.32 6.14 7.97
N CYS A 163 -10.32 6.20 8.84
CA CYS A 163 -9.92 7.46 9.48
C CYS A 163 -9.52 8.52 8.45
N ILE A 164 -8.67 8.14 7.48
CA ILE A 164 -8.18 9.04 6.42
C ILE A 164 -9.32 9.49 5.50
N THR A 165 -10.12 8.55 5.00
CA THR A 165 -11.13 8.83 3.97
C THR A 165 -12.41 9.46 4.50
N HIS A 166 -12.84 9.10 5.71
CA HIS A 166 -14.16 9.50 6.25
C HIS A 166 -14.09 10.36 7.50
N ASN A 167 -12.99 10.32 8.26
CA ASN A 167 -12.83 11.06 9.51
C ASN A 167 -11.79 12.19 9.40
N GLY A 168 -11.50 12.66 8.18
CA GLY A 168 -10.55 13.75 7.94
C GLY A 168 -9.12 13.47 8.44
N GLY A 169 -8.73 12.20 8.52
CA GLY A 169 -7.44 11.76 9.08
C GLY A 169 -7.44 11.59 10.60
N LYS A 170 -8.53 11.91 11.30
CA LYS A 170 -8.57 11.81 12.77
C LYS A 170 -8.71 10.37 13.25
N VAL A 171 -7.98 10.03 14.31
CA VAL A 171 -8.03 8.72 14.96
C VAL A 171 -9.40 8.48 15.60
N THR A 172 -9.93 7.26 15.48
CA THR A 172 -11.15 6.83 16.17
C THR A 172 -10.86 6.12 17.49
N LYS A 173 -11.83 6.09 18.41
CA LYS A 173 -11.74 5.25 19.62
C LYS A 173 -11.52 3.78 19.29
N ARG A 174 -12.04 3.32 18.15
CA ARG A 174 -11.84 1.95 17.66
C ARG A 174 -10.38 1.72 17.32
N LEU A 175 -9.77 2.57 16.51
CA LEU A 175 -8.36 2.45 16.10
C LEU A 175 -7.41 2.46 17.32
N LEU A 176 -7.68 3.29 18.33
CA LEU A 176 -6.90 3.34 19.57
C LEU A 176 -6.84 2.01 20.33
N ASN A 177 -7.84 1.16 20.16
CA ASN A 177 -7.92 -0.15 20.79
C ASN A 177 -7.37 -1.30 19.92
N MET A 178 -6.88 -0.99 18.71
CA MET A 178 -6.35 -1.99 17.78
C MET A 178 -4.82 -2.06 17.85
N LYS A 179 -4.26 -3.21 17.45
CA LYS A 179 -2.81 -3.45 17.40
C LYS A 179 -2.39 -4.07 16.07
N PRO A 180 -1.23 -3.71 15.50
CA PRO A 180 -0.35 -2.62 15.94
C PRO A 180 -1.03 -1.26 15.78
N LEU A 181 -0.72 -0.31 16.66
CA LEU A 181 -1.27 1.03 16.57
C LEU A 181 -0.44 1.82 15.55
N PRO A 182 -1.06 2.55 14.59
CA PRO A 182 -0.30 3.43 13.71
C PRO A 182 0.31 4.59 14.50
N MET A 183 1.21 5.31 13.84
CA MET A 183 1.67 6.58 14.36
C MET A 183 0.51 7.56 14.43
N ILE A 184 0.33 8.20 15.59
CA ILE A 184 -0.72 9.18 15.82
C ILE A 184 -0.08 10.43 16.43
N GLU A 185 -0.38 11.58 15.84
CA GLU A 185 0.10 12.86 16.35
C GLU A 185 -1.04 13.88 16.37
N ASN A 186 -1.26 14.54 17.51
CA ASN A 186 -2.34 15.53 17.68
C ASN A 186 -3.73 15.00 17.25
N GLY A 187 -3.94 13.70 17.47
CA GLY A 187 -5.17 12.99 17.09
C GLY A 187 -5.31 12.70 15.60
N ASP A 188 -4.31 13.00 14.77
CA ASP A 188 -4.26 12.61 13.36
C ASP A 188 -3.49 11.30 13.19
N VAL A 189 -3.97 10.42 12.32
CA VAL A 189 -3.23 9.23 11.89
C VAL A 189 -2.15 9.67 10.90
N LEU A 190 -0.92 9.24 11.14
CA LEU A 190 0.22 9.50 10.26
C LEU A 190 0.61 8.23 9.51
N ILE A 191 0.81 8.39 8.21
CA ILE A 191 1.28 7.33 7.33
C ILE A 191 2.65 7.71 6.79
N SER A 192 3.62 6.88 7.13
CA SER A 192 5.01 7.05 6.70
C SER A 192 5.29 6.22 5.45
N ALA A 193 6.40 6.52 4.76
CA ALA A 193 6.86 5.74 3.61
C ALA A 193 7.07 4.25 3.95
N SER A 194 7.60 3.99 5.15
CA SER A 194 7.79 2.64 5.69
C SER A 194 6.47 1.89 5.83
N ILE A 195 5.39 2.55 6.26
CA ILE A 195 4.07 1.92 6.35
C ILE A 195 3.53 1.54 4.96
N ILE A 196 3.75 2.36 3.93
CA ILE A 196 3.37 2.02 2.54
C ILE A 196 4.14 0.78 2.08
N ARG A 197 5.44 0.78 2.34
CA ARG A 197 6.34 -0.34 2.04
C ARG A 197 6.06 -1.58 2.87
N LEU A 198 5.42 -1.47 4.04
CA LEU A 198 4.87 -2.61 4.78
C LEU A 198 3.48 -3.00 4.29
N GLY A 199 2.69 -2.06 3.75
CA GLY A 199 1.44 -2.34 3.04
C GLY A 199 1.65 -3.24 1.81
N PHE A 200 2.85 -3.15 1.21
CA PHE A 200 3.43 -4.17 0.32
C PHE A 200 3.19 -5.59 0.86
N CYS A 201 3.37 -5.86 2.16
CA CYS A 201 3.21 -7.19 2.75
C CYS A 201 1.77 -7.75 2.70
N MET A 202 0.76 -6.95 2.29
CA MET A 202 -0.53 -7.52 1.84
C MET A 202 -0.36 -8.51 0.67
N ARG A 203 0.79 -8.50 -0.01
CA ARG A 203 1.25 -9.51 -0.97
C ARG A 203 1.27 -10.94 -0.40
N VAL A 204 1.54 -11.11 0.89
CA VAL A 204 1.48 -12.44 1.54
C VAL A 204 0.04 -12.98 1.52
N PHE A 205 -0.95 -12.09 1.63
CA PHE A 205 -2.35 -12.45 1.67
C PHE A 205 -2.95 -12.63 0.28
N ALA A 206 -2.40 -12.01 -0.76
CA ALA A 206 -2.86 -12.19 -2.14
C ALA A 206 -2.31 -13.45 -2.85
N ARG A 207 -1.26 -14.11 -2.32
CA ARG A 207 -0.72 -15.36 -2.90
C ARG A 207 -1.60 -16.59 -2.69
N VAL A 208 -2.36 -16.63 -1.59
CA VAL A 208 -3.05 -17.85 -1.15
C VAL A 208 -4.48 -18.03 -1.69
N PRO A 209 -5.25 -16.99 -2.10
CA PRO A 209 -6.59 -17.19 -2.69
C PRO A 209 -6.57 -17.97 -4.01
N LEU A 210 -5.42 -18.06 -4.66
CA LEU A 210 -5.25 -18.70 -5.97
C LEU A 210 -4.69 -20.13 -5.89
N GLY A 211 -4.59 -20.71 -4.68
CA GLY A 211 -4.08 -22.07 -4.50
C GLY A 211 -2.58 -22.22 -4.78
N MET A 212 -1.84 -21.13 -4.96
CA MET A 212 -0.40 -21.16 -5.17
C MET A 212 0.34 -21.57 -3.89
N GLY A 213 1.15 -22.63 -3.99
CA GLY A 213 2.05 -23.05 -2.92
C GLY A 213 3.00 -21.93 -2.49
N TRP A 214 3.44 -21.97 -1.24
CA TRP A 214 4.39 -21.00 -0.69
C TRP A 214 5.73 -21.06 -1.43
N ILE A 215 5.93 -20.20 -2.43
CA ILE A 215 7.29 -19.87 -2.87
C ILE A 215 7.88 -18.95 -1.80
N ARG A 216 8.80 -19.45 -0.98
CA ARG A 216 9.53 -18.67 0.03
C ARG A 216 10.27 -17.51 -0.64
N SER A 217 9.65 -16.34 -0.69
CA SER A 217 10.37 -15.08 -0.91
C SER A 217 11.02 -14.70 0.42
N HIS A 218 12.24 -15.22 0.64
CA HIS A 218 13.14 -14.75 1.70
C HIS A 218 13.89 -13.50 1.21
N LYS A 219 13.16 -12.43 0.91
CA LYS A 219 13.75 -11.08 0.88
C LYS A 219 13.09 -10.28 1.99
N SER A 220 13.76 -10.34 3.13
CA SER A 220 13.70 -9.44 4.28
C SER A 220 12.91 -8.15 4.05
N CYS A 221 11.65 -8.15 4.49
CA CYS A 221 11.06 -6.98 5.14
C CYS A 221 11.64 -6.95 6.56
N VAL A 222 12.91 -6.57 6.68
CA VAL A 222 13.49 -6.19 7.97
C VAL A 222 13.15 -4.72 8.13
N ALA A 223 12.42 -4.43 9.20
CA ALA A 223 12.12 -3.08 9.66
C ALA A 223 13.40 -2.34 10.08
#